data_AF-A0A941X6V7-F1
#
_entry.id   AF-A0A941X6V7-F1
#
_cell.length_a   1.000
_cell.length_b   1.000
_cell.length_c   1.000
_cell.angle_alpha   90.00
_cell.angle_beta   90.00
_cell.angle_gamma   90.00
#
_symmetry.space_group_name_H-M   'P 1'
#
loop_
_entity.id
_entity.type
_entity.pdbx_description
1 polymer ?
#
loop_
_entity_poly.entity_id
_entity_poly.type
_entity_poly.pdbx_seq_one_letter_code
_entity_poly.pdbx_strand_id
1 'polypeptide(L)'
;MKKLLCGILCLLMLLGCASAEGYWYSAKGDNGLWGHIDEMGNWVIPPKFDSAGDFRGNYAWIQQGDREGFANRDGEIVLLLDENVVTDSGYDGFYYGGRETGIWLLYKKATGKNSLGTEWMEGFFDVQSGVYSGLKWRGVNHRESNSRLIAVADETGKWGYVSRDTGEMVIPAKYDSDNMGSNFYDGYAVVTFWDDDYNIVQTLLLDETGKEYPLPEGINAANCDTVISGGLFEVVDKNGLYGYCNTSGEVVIEPQFAYTFEFEDGYAEVELTDGTCGVIDRTGNVVMRTTDTHYAHVRHGCYVLPTGEHSFTMYSVAGEELFTLQGENIVRLWTPEENGLCMYVVEKGRQRRCGWVNMQGEIISEAKWTFPEYDQPDVYFPSGLQAVYDTDGTKLSGYLNESGELAIPLQFSFVTQFYGKLAYVGVVQDDGTTQYGYINQQGEWVYSWTE
;
A
#
# COMPACT_ATOMS: atom_id res chain seq x y z
N MET A 1 31.61 44.79 0.34
CA MET A 1 30.17 44.62 0.00
C MET A 1 29.88 43.57 -1.08
N LYS A 2 30.70 43.40 -2.14
CA LYS A 2 30.42 42.36 -3.17
C LYS A 2 30.66 40.89 -2.75
N LYS A 3 31.50 40.60 -1.74
CA LYS A 3 31.72 39.23 -1.23
C LYS A 3 30.67 38.76 -0.21
N LEU A 4 29.91 39.68 0.39
CA LEU A 4 28.84 39.33 1.34
C LEU A 4 27.53 38.96 0.62
N LEU A 5 27.25 39.57 -0.54
CA LEU A 5 26.07 39.25 -1.35
C LEU A 5 26.14 37.84 -1.97
N CYS A 6 27.34 37.38 -2.36
CA CYS A 6 27.50 36.06 -2.98
C CYS A 6 27.30 34.91 -1.96
N GLY A 7 27.68 35.13 -0.69
CA GLY A 7 27.44 34.17 0.39
C GLY A 7 25.96 34.07 0.80
N ILE A 8 25.22 35.18 0.73
CA ILE A 8 23.77 35.20 1.02
C ILE A 8 22.95 34.61 -0.14
N LEU A 9 23.37 34.84 -1.40
CA LEU A 9 22.74 34.17 -2.55
C LEU A 9 23.02 32.66 -2.60
N CYS A 10 24.21 32.19 -2.18
CA CYS A 10 24.46 30.75 -2.07
C CYS A 10 23.74 30.10 -0.88
N LEU A 11 23.53 30.82 0.24
CA LEU A 11 22.70 30.32 1.34
C LEU A 11 21.21 30.23 0.96
N LEU A 12 20.71 31.12 0.09
CA LEU A 12 19.34 31.09 -0.41
C LEU A 12 19.10 30.01 -1.48
N MET A 13 20.13 29.60 -2.24
CA MET A 13 20.02 28.46 -3.16
C MET A 13 20.12 27.09 -2.46
N LEU A 14 20.68 27.03 -1.25
CA LEU A 14 20.73 25.82 -0.43
C LEU A 14 19.45 25.60 0.41
N LEU A 15 18.51 26.54 0.40
CA LEU A 15 17.18 26.41 1.00
C LEU A 15 16.13 25.82 0.03
N GLY A 16 16.52 25.56 -1.23
CA GLY A 16 15.64 24.99 -2.27
C GLY A 16 15.61 23.46 -2.35
N CYS A 17 16.21 22.76 -1.39
CA CYS A 17 16.14 21.30 -1.25
C CYS A 17 15.73 20.95 0.18
N ALA A 18 14.69 21.60 0.70
CA ALA A 18 13.89 21.00 1.75
C ALA A 18 12.82 20.19 1.03
N SER A 19 12.88 18.86 1.12
CA SER A 19 11.67 18.05 0.99
C SER A 19 10.62 18.69 1.89
N ALA A 20 9.52 19.17 1.33
CA ALA A 20 8.50 19.82 2.14
C ALA A 20 7.87 18.76 3.06
N GLU A 21 8.32 18.70 4.32
CA GLU A 21 8.00 17.66 5.31
C GLU A 21 6.53 17.70 5.82
N GLY A 22 5.65 18.48 5.17
CA GLY A 22 4.27 18.67 5.60
C GLY A 22 3.24 18.18 4.56
N TYR A 23 2.20 17.52 5.07
CA TYR A 23 1.00 17.17 4.31
C TYR A 23 0.25 18.44 3.93
N TRP A 24 -0.13 18.57 2.65
CA TRP A 24 -1.03 19.63 2.18
C TRP A 24 -2.33 19.00 1.70
N TYR A 25 -3.43 19.45 2.29
CA TYR A 25 -4.75 18.86 2.15
C TYR A 25 -5.56 19.66 1.15
N SER A 26 -6.27 18.97 0.26
CA SER A 26 -7.19 19.56 -0.70
C SER A 26 -8.42 20.12 0.01
N ALA A 27 -8.72 21.39 -0.23
CA ALA A 27 -9.83 22.07 0.45
C ALA A 27 -10.61 22.94 -0.52
N LYS A 28 -11.94 22.97 -0.35
CA LYS A 28 -12.83 23.78 -1.16
C LYS A 28 -13.02 25.16 -0.57
N GLY A 29 -12.86 26.20 -1.38
CA GLY A 29 -13.10 27.58 -1.00
C GLY A 29 -14.55 28.03 -1.21
N ASP A 30 -14.89 29.19 -0.66
CA ASP A 30 -16.22 29.83 -0.82
C ASP A 30 -16.59 30.13 -2.29
N ASN A 31 -15.60 30.18 -3.18
CA ASN A 31 -15.80 30.33 -4.62
C ASN A 31 -16.17 29.02 -5.33
N GLY A 32 -16.26 27.91 -4.60
CA GLY A 32 -16.54 26.58 -5.13
C GLY A 32 -15.36 25.87 -5.78
N LEU A 33 -14.19 26.53 -5.85
CA LEU A 33 -12.96 25.96 -6.39
C LEU A 33 -12.13 25.29 -5.29
N TRP A 34 -11.21 24.45 -5.71
CA TRP A 34 -10.28 23.72 -4.85
C TRP A 34 -8.92 24.40 -4.80
N GLY A 35 -8.33 24.36 -3.62
CA GLY A 35 -6.95 24.75 -3.33
C GLY A 35 -6.36 23.80 -2.30
N HIS A 36 -5.33 24.24 -1.59
CA HIS A 36 -4.64 23.42 -0.60
C HIS A 36 -4.35 24.18 0.67
N ILE A 37 -4.53 23.52 1.81
CA ILE A 37 -4.25 24.03 3.15
C ILE A 37 -3.12 23.25 3.83
N ASP A 38 -2.39 23.91 4.73
CA ASP A 38 -1.47 23.25 5.65
C ASP A 38 -2.20 22.57 6.82
N GLU A 39 -1.45 21.91 7.71
CA GLU A 39 -1.97 21.25 8.92
C GLU A 39 -2.64 22.22 9.92
N MET A 40 -2.45 23.53 9.76
CA MET A 40 -3.06 24.58 10.59
C MET A 40 -4.30 25.19 9.93
N GLY A 41 -4.68 24.73 8.73
CA GLY A 41 -5.83 25.25 7.98
C GLY A 41 -5.55 26.51 7.18
N ASN A 42 -4.28 26.94 7.07
CA ASN A 42 -3.92 28.10 6.27
C ASN A 42 -3.80 27.71 4.79
N TRP A 43 -4.31 28.54 3.90
CA TRP A 43 -4.09 28.38 2.46
C TRP A 43 -2.61 28.45 2.11
N VAL A 44 -2.08 27.35 1.57
CA VAL A 44 -0.76 27.29 0.91
C VAL A 44 -0.91 27.45 -0.60
N ILE A 45 -2.04 27.00 -1.17
CA ILE A 45 -2.47 27.32 -2.53
C ILE A 45 -3.92 27.80 -2.46
N PRO A 46 -4.23 29.08 -2.76
CA PRO A 46 -5.60 29.57 -2.75
C PRO A 46 -6.51 28.84 -3.75
N PRO A 47 -7.82 28.74 -3.49
CA PRO A 47 -8.80 28.08 -4.36
C PRO A 47 -8.78 28.59 -5.80
N LYS A 48 -8.39 27.72 -6.74
CA LYS A 48 -8.27 28.06 -8.17
C LYS A 48 -8.46 26.89 -9.14
N PHE A 49 -8.52 25.65 -8.65
CA PHE A 49 -8.72 24.45 -9.47
C PHE A 49 -10.19 24.01 -9.43
N ASP A 50 -10.68 23.35 -10.47
CA ASP A 50 -12.06 22.86 -10.50
C ASP A 50 -12.24 21.63 -9.59
N SER A 51 -11.18 20.82 -9.43
CA SER A 51 -11.03 19.78 -8.41
C SER A 51 -9.54 19.60 -8.06
N ALA A 52 -9.24 19.06 -6.89
CA ALA A 52 -7.88 18.74 -6.48
C ALA A 52 -7.82 17.57 -5.50
N GLY A 53 -6.70 16.84 -5.53
CA GLY A 53 -6.31 15.88 -4.51
C GLY A 53 -5.31 16.43 -3.52
N ASP A 54 -5.08 15.69 -2.44
CA ASP A 54 -4.03 16.00 -1.47
C ASP A 54 -2.64 15.90 -2.12
N PHE A 55 -1.67 16.67 -1.62
CA PHE A 55 -0.29 16.51 -2.07
C PHE A 55 0.27 15.17 -1.63
N ARG A 56 0.89 14.47 -2.59
CA ARG A 56 1.72 13.29 -2.36
C ARG A 56 3.13 13.68 -2.81
N GLY A 57 4.06 13.84 -1.87
CA GLY A 57 5.39 14.39 -2.19
C GLY A 57 5.32 15.86 -2.64
N ASN A 58 5.72 16.12 -3.89
CA ASN A 58 5.89 17.48 -4.42
C ASN A 58 4.77 17.92 -5.36
N TYR A 59 3.85 17.03 -5.71
CA TYR A 59 2.77 17.31 -6.66
C TYR A 59 1.42 16.81 -6.15
N ALA A 60 0.36 17.45 -6.63
CA ALA A 60 -1.02 17.04 -6.41
C ALA A 60 -1.73 16.88 -7.75
N TRP A 61 -2.64 15.91 -7.82
CA TRP A 61 -3.60 15.82 -8.92
C TRP A 61 -4.56 17.01 -8.89
N ILE A 62 -4.86 17.56 -10.06
CA ILE A 62 -5.81 18.66 -10.24
C ILE A 62 -6.70 18.43 -11.46
N GLN A 63 -7.85 19.11 -11.46
CA GLN A 63 -8.71 19.28 -12.62
C GLN A 63 -8.81 20.76 -13.00
N GLN A 64 -8.72 21.05 -14.30
CA GLN A 64 -8.93 22.38 -14.87
C GLN A 64 -9.74 22.28 -16.18
N GLY A 65 -10.98 22.74 -16.14
CA GLY A 65 -11.99 22.47 -17.16
C GLY A 65 -12.23 20.98 -17.28
N ASP A 66 -12.28 20.49 -18.52
CA ASP A 66 -12.47 19.07 -18.82
C ASP A 66 -11.17 18.25 -18.78
N ARG A 67 -10.06 18.83 -18.30
CA ARG A 67 -8.73 18.19 -18.30
C ARG A 67 -8.20 17.97 -16.91
N GLU A 68 -7.52 16.85 -16.73
CA GLU A 68 -6.82 16.47 -15.51
C GLU A 68 -5.32 16.70 -15.67
N GLY A 69 -4.60 16.77 -14.54
CA GLY A 69 -3.18 17.03 -14.55
C GLY A 69 -2.57 17.09 -13.17
N PHE A 70 -1.38 17.71 -13.09
CA PHE A 70 -0.63 17.82 -11.85
C PHE A 70 -0.15 19.25 -11.62
N ALA A 71 -0.23 19.69 -10.38
CA ALA A 71 0.31 20.97 -9.93
C ALA A 71 1.42 20.76 -8.90
N ASN A 72 2.43 21.64 -8.93
CA ASN A 72 3.52 21.65 -7.95
C ASN A 72 3.14 22.44 -6.68
N ARG A 73 4.05 22.50 -5.71
CA ARG A 73 3.86 23.21 -4.44
C ARG A 73 3.79 24.75 -4.54
N ASP A 74 4.13 25.33 -5.68
CA ASP A 74 3.86 26.76 -5.96
C ASP A 74 2.45 26.95 -6.53
N GLY A 75 1.70 25.86 -6.73
CA GLY A 75 0.40 25.81 -7.37
C GLY A 75 0.48 26.02 -8.88
N GLU A 76 1.65 25.89 -9.49
CA GLU A 76 1.82 25.93 -10.93
C GLU A 76 1.41 24.60 -11.53
N ILE A 77 0.62 24.62 -12.61
CA ILE A 77 0.24 23.41 -13.32
C ILE A 77 1.43 22.96 -14.18
N VAL A 78 2.02 21.82 -13.83
CA VAL A 78 3.21 21.29 -14.51
C VAL A 78 2.87 20.32 -15.64
N LEU A 79 1.69 19.71 -15.59
CA LEU A 79 1.17 18.83 -16.62
C LEU A 79 -0.35 18.99 -16.72
N LEU A 80 -0.86 19.15 -17.94
CA LEU A 80 -2.27 19.00 -18.28
C LEU A 80 -2.38 17.98 -19.40
N LEU A 81 -3.26 17.01 -19.20
CA LEU A 81 -3.41 15.87 -20.10
C LEU A 81 -4.44 16.18 -21.19
N ASP A 82 -4.30 15.51 -22.33
CA ASP A 82 -5.31 15.56 -23.38
C ASP A 82 -6.62 14.93 -22.88
N GLU A 83 -7.76 15.38 -23.39
CA GLU A 83 -9.12 14.96 -22.99
C GLU A 83 -9.41 13.44 -23.10
N ASN A 84 -8.55 12.69 -23.79
CA ASN A 84 -8.69 11.25 -23.99
C ASN A 84 -7.65 10.40 -23.25
N VAL A 85 -6.90 11.03 -22.34
CA VAL A 85 -6.03 10.35 -21.39
C VAL A 85 -6.80 10.19 -20.10
N VAL A 86 -6.81 8.98 -19.58
CA VAL A 86 -7.36 8.69 -18.27
C VAL A 86 -6.20 8.61 -17.29
N THR A 87 -6.36 9.21 -16.11
CA THR A 87 -5.45 9.01 -14.99
C THR A 87 -6.04 8.00 -14.02
N ASP A 88 -5.18 7.12 -13.53
CA ASP A 88 -5.52 6.18 -12.48
C ASP A 88 -4.40 6.22 -11.46
N SER A 89 -4.78 6.41 -10.21
CA SER A 89 -3.81 6.44 -9.14
C SER A 89 -3.39 5.03 -8.68
N GLY A 90 -3.87 3.99 -9.36
CA GLY A 90 -3.56 2.58 -9.14
C GLY A 90 -4.61 1.86 -8.29
N TYR A 91 -4.24 0.70 -7.73
CA TYR A 91 -5.05 -0.10 -6.78
C TYR A 91 -5.49 0.65 -5.51
N ASP A 92 -5.08 1.90 -5.36
CA ASP A 92 -5.41 2.82 -4.28
C ASP A 92 -6.74 3.55 -4.55
N GLY A 93 -7.86 2.83 -4.49
CA GLY A 93 -9.18 3.46 -4.37
C GLY A 93 -9.27 4.25 -3.06
N PHE A 94 -9.91 5.42 -2.95
CA PHE A 94 -10.63 6.26 -3.88
C PHE A 94 -10.49 7.71 -3.37
N TYR A 95 -10.43 8.67 -4.30
CA TYR A 95 -10.22 10.12 -4.11
C TYR A 95 -8.76 10.60 -3.96
N TYR A 96 -8.06 10.53 -5.09
CA TYR A 96 -6.91 11.34 -5.47
C TYR A 96 -5.55 11.02 -4.84
N GLY A 97 -5.01 9.83 -5.15
CA GLY A 97 -3.57 9.63 -5.20
C GLY A 97 -3.07 8.42 -4.43
N GLY A 98 -2.71 7.38 -5.19
CA GLY A 98 -1.47 6.60 -5.11
C GLY A 98 -0.78 6.76 -3.78
N ARG A 99 -1.33 6.13 -2.76
CA ARG A 99 -1.04 6.40 -1.36
C ARG A 99 0.36 5.98 -0.98
N GLU A 100 0.87 4.93 -1.61
CA GLU A 100 2.09 4.27 -1.17
C GLU A 100 3.23 4.46 -2.17
N THR A 101 2.95 4.33 -3.47
CA THR A 101 4.03 4.34 -4.48
C THR A 101 4.43 5.74 -4.93
N GLY A 102 3.51 6.71 -4.85
CA GLY A 102 3.68 8.03 -5.46
C GLY A 102 3.71 7.98 -7.00
N ILE A 103 3.14 6.94 -7.60
CA ILE A 103 3.11 6.76 -9.05
C ILE A 103 1.65 6.85 -9.51
N TRP A 104 1.40 7.74 -10.47
CA TRP A 104 0.13 7.79 -11.17
C TRP A 104 0.27 7.11 -12.52
N LEU A 105 -0.59 6.13 -12.79
CA LEU A 105 -0.71 5.51 -14.09
C LEU A 105 -1.51 6.43 -15.02
N LEU A 106 -1.03 6.59 -16.25
CA LEU A 106 -1.73 7.31 -17.30
C LEU A 106 -1.92 6.35 -18.46
N TYR A 107 -3.12 6.32 -19.02
CA TYR A 107 -3.38 5.50 -20.18
C TYR A 107 -4.29 6.16 -21.20
N LYS A 108 -4.07 5.80 -22.46
CA LYS A 108 -4.85 6.26 -23.59
C LYS A 108 -5.14 5.11 -24.53
N LYS A 109 -6.38 5.03 -24.99
CA LYS A 109 -6.79 4.01 -25.95
C LYS A 109 -6.04 4.23 -27.26
N ALA A 110 -5.25 3.26 -27.72
CA ALA A 110 -4.60 3.36 -29.02
C ALA A 110 -5.66 3.35 -30.14
N THR A 111 -5.50 4.23 -31.12
CA THR A 111 -6.48 4.44 -32.21
C THR A 111 -6.45 3.35 -33.30
N GLY A 112 -5.90 2.17 -33.02
CA GLY A 112 -5.76 1.06 -33.96
C GLY A 112 -5.88 -0.31 -33.31
N LYS A 113 -6.37 -1.30 -34.06
CA LYS A 113 -6.33 -2.73 -33.69
C LYS A 113 -5.19 -3.39 -34.45
N ASN A 114 -4.31 -4.10 -33.75
CA ASN A 114 -3.51 -5.16 -34.38
C ASN A 114 -4.24 -6.52 -34.18
N SER A 115 -3.62 -7.62 -34.60
CA SER A 115 -4.21 -8.97 -34.59
C SER A 115 -4.60 -9.51 -33.21
N LEU A 116 -4.29 -8.80 -32.11
CA LEU A 116 -4.56 -9.22 -30.73
C LEU A 116 -5.58 -8.33 -29.97
N GLY A 117 -6.05 -7.22 -30.55
CA GLY A 117 -7.07 -6.35 -29.92
C GLY A 117 -6.65 -4.89 -29.76
N THR A 118 -7.46 -4.10 -29.04
CA THR A 118 -7.17 -2.69 -28.70
C THR A 118 -6.07 -2.63 -27.65
N GLU A 119 -4.92 -2.07 -27.98
CA GLU A 119 -3.86 -1.78 -26.99
C GLU A 119 -4.12 -0.43 -26.31
N TRP A 120 -3.90 -0.37 -25.01
CA TRP A 120 -3.74 0.88 -24.28
C TRP A 120 -2.26 1.25 -24.34
N MET A 121 -1.97 2.53 -24.56
CA MET A 121 -0.62 3.06 -24.34
C MET A 121 -0.58 3.62 -22.93
N GLU A 122 0.38 3.14 -22.15
CA GLU A 122 0.57 3.50 -20.76
C GLU A 122 1.79 4.41 -20.58
N GLY A 123 1.76 5.16 -19.50
CA GLY A 123 2.82 6.00 -18.99
C GLY A 123 2.63 6.22 -17.50
N PHE A 124 3.61 6.82 -16.85
CA PHE A 124 3.51 7.19 -15.44
C PHE A 124 3.85 8.65 -15.21
N PHE A 125 3.31 9.19 -14.11
CA PHE A 125 3.74 10.43 -13.50
C PHE A 125 4.19 10.14 -12.07
N ASP A 126 5.43 10.47 -11.74
CA ASP A 126 5.99 10.27 -10.41
C ASP A 126 5.85 11.56 -9.59
N VAL A 127 5.06 11.53 -8.51
CA VAL A 127 4.73 12.71 -7.70
C VAL A 127 5.85 13.16 -6.75
N GLN A 128 6.97 12.46 -6.73
CA GLN A 128 8.15 12.88 -5.99
C GLN A 128 9.08 13.73 -6.89
N SER A 129 9.36 13.23 -8.09
CA SER A 129 10.27 13.85 -9.06
C SER A 129 9.59 14.81 -10.04
N GLY A 130 8.30 14.59 -10.35
CA GLY A 130 7.56 15.29 -11.39
C GLY A 130 7.80 14.73 -12.80
N VAL A 131 8.46 13.58 -12.91
CA VAL A 131 8.72 12.93 -14.20
C VAL A 131 7.43 12.38 -14.79
N TYR A 132 7.14 12.80 -16.02
CA TYR A 132 6.14 12.18 -16.90
C TYR A 132 6.85 11.33 -17.96
N SER A 133 6.57 10.03 -18.02
CA SER A 133 7.27 9.13 -18.94
C SER A 133 6.85 9.27 -20.41
N GLY A 134 5.71 9.92 -20.65
CA GLY A 134 4.97 9.80 -21.91
C GLY A 134 4.14 8.51 -22.00
N LEU A 135 3.08 8.54 -22.80
CA LEU A 135 2.21 7.39 -23.10
C LEU A 135 2.82 6.55 -24.23
N LYS A 136 3.80 5.70 -23.88
CA LYS A 136 4.61 4.97 -24.86
C LYS A 136 4.88 3.50 -24.51
N TRP A 137 4.41 3.03 -23.36
CA TRP A 137 4.61 1.66 -22.89
C TRP A 137 3.37 0.82 -23.16
N ARG A 138 3.55 -0.50 -23.33
CA ARG A 138 2.42 -1.44 -23.38
C ARG A 138 1.88 -1.81 -22.01
N GLY A 139 2.68 -1.59 -20.97
CA GLY A 139 2.37 -1.88 -19.58
C GLY A 139 3.35 -1.16 -18.66
N VAL A 140 2.86 -0.71 -17.50
CA VAL A 140 3.67 -0.12 -16.44
C VAL A 140 3.29 -0.78 -15.11
N ASN A 141 4.27 -1.41 -14.44
CA ASN A 141 4.04 -1.88 -13.08
C ASN A 141 4.18 -0.69 -12.12
N HIS A 142 3.05 -0.24 -11.59
CA HIS A 142 2.95 0.88 -10.66
C HIS A 142 2.72 0.42 -9.20
N ARG A 143 2.84 -0.89 -8.92
CA ARG A 143 2.80 -1.44 -7.55
C ARG A 143 4.05 -1.05 -6.76
N GLU A 144 3.99 -1.25 -5.45
CA GLU A 144 5.06 -0.88 -4.54
C GLU A 144 6.40 -1.52 -4.92
N SER A 145 7.46 -0.71 -4.86
CA SER A 145 8.83 -1.11 -5.08
C SER A 145 9.74 -0.19 -4.28
N ASN A 146 10.80 -0.77 -3.71
CA ASN A 146 11.80 -0.04 -2.92
C ASN A 146 12.84 0.67 -3.80
N SER A 147 12.63 0.73 -5.12
CA SER A 147 13.54 1.31 -6.10
C SER A 147 13.00 2.56 -6.77
N ARG A 148 13.93 3.39 -7.27
CA ARG A 148 13.64 4.45 -8.25
C ARG A 148 13.60 3.91 -9.68
N LEU A 149 13.72 2.60 -9.89
CA LEU A 149 13.42 1.94 -11.15
C LEU A 149 11.96 1.44 -11.17
N ILE A 150 11.29 1.60 -12.30
CA ILE A 150 9.92 1.12 -12.52
C ILE A 150 9.88 0.19 -13.73
N ALA A 151 9.21 -0.95 -13.59
CA ALA A 151 9.10 -1.92 -14.68
C ALA A 151 8.13 -1.43 -15.76
N VAL A 152 8.57 -1.49 -17.02
CA VAL A 152 7.77 -1.10 -18.19
C VAL A 152 7.89 -2.15 -19.29
N ALA A 153 6.79 -2.40 -19.99
CA ALA A 153 6.75 -3.28 -21.15
C ALA A 153 6.90 -2.49 -22.46
N ASP A 154 7.81 -2.95 -23.32
CA ASP A 154 7.99 -2.38 -24.65
C ASP A 154 6.94 -2.88 -25.66
N GLU A 155 7.08 -2.50 -26.94
CA GLU A 155 6.14 -2.91 -28.00
C GLU A 155 6.06 -4.43 -28.22
N THR A 156 7.11 -5.17 -27.84
CA THR A 156 7.17 -6.64 -27.97
C THR A 156 6.49 -7.35 -26.79
N GLY A 157 6.17 -6.62 -25.73
CA GLY A 157 5.62 -7.17 -24.48
C GLY A 157 6.70 -7.67 -23.51
N LYS A 158 7.99 -7.46 -23.82
CA LYS A 158 9.08 -7.76 -22.89
C LYS A 158 9.22 -6.62 -21.87
N TRP A 159 9.61 -6.99 -20.66
CA TRP A 159 9.77 -6.06 -19.55
C TRP A 159 11.22 -5.60 -19.38
N GLY A 160 11.38 -4.32 -19.10
CA GLY A 160 12.62 -3.65 -18.73
C GLY A 160 12.34 -2.57 -17.68
N TYR A 161 13.31 -1.70 -17.41
CA TYR A 161 13.21 -0.75 -16.30
C TYR A 161 13.60 0.67 -16.68
N VAL A 162 12.77 1.62 -16.27
CA VAL A 162 12.96 3.05 -16.47
C VAL A 162 13.26 3.73 -15.14
N SER A 163 14.10 4.74 -15.14
CA SER A 163 14.33 5.58 -13.96
C SER A 163 13.16 6.52 -13.74
N ARG A 164 12.59 6.49 -12.54
CA ARG A 164 11.54 7.41 -12.08
C ARG A 164 12.05 8.84 -11.90
N ASP A 165 13.36 9.06 -11.87
CA ASP A 165 13.97 10.38 -11.71
C ASP A 165 14.30 11.07 -13.04
N THR A 166 14.36 10.31 -14.15
CA THR A 166 14.72 10.83 -15.48
C THR A 166 13.72 10.48 -16.57
N GLY A 167 12.91 9.43 -16.41
CA GLY A 167 12.02 8.89 -17.43
C GLY A 167 12.74 8.10 -18.54
N GLU A 168 14.04 7.86 -18.38
CA GLU A 168 14.89 7.15 -19.34
C GLU A 168 15.00 5.65 -19.02
N MET A 169 15.10 4.83 -20.07
CA MET A 169 15.33 3.38 -19.95
C MET A 169 16.73 3.13 -19.37
N VAL A 170 16.80 2.43 -18.24
CA VAL A 170 18.04 2.05 -17.57
C VAL A 170 18.41 0.61 -17.91
N ILE A 171 17.43 -0.29 -17.85
CA ILE A 171 17.62 -1.72 -18.13
C ILE A 171 16.73 -2.10 -19.31
N PRO A 172 17.29 -2.43 -20.50
CA PRO A 172 16.51 -2.73 -21.69
C PRO A 172 15.50 -3.85 -21.49
N ALA A 173 14.35 -3.73 -22.17
CA ALA A 173 13.31 -4.74 -22.15
C ALA A 173 13.79 -6.07 -22.76
N LYS A 174 13.73 -7.14 -21.96
CA LYS A 174 14.05 -8.50 -22.40
C LYS A 174 13.47 -9.61 -21.53
N TYR A 175 12.88 -9.28 -20.38
CA TYR A 175 12.36 -10.25 -19.43
C TYR A 175 10.89 -10.58 -19.72
N ASP A 176 10.49 -11.79 -19.37
CA ASP A 176 9.13 -12.29 -19.51
C ASP A 176 8.32 -12.11 -18.22
N SER A 177 7.02 -11.81 -18.39
CA SER A 177 6.02 -11.82 -17.33
C SER A 177 4.59 -11.92 -17.92
N ASP A 178 3.64 -12.42 -17.15
CA ASP A 178 2.25 -12.72 -17.59
C ASP A 178 1.36 -11.48 -17.58
N ASN A 179 1.65 -10.51 -16.72
CA ASN A 179 0.79 -9.34 -16.52
C ASN A 179 1.57 -8.09 -16.12
N MET A 180 2.41 -8.16 -15.09
CA MET A 180 3.16 -7.00 -14.57
C MET A 180 4.66 -7.32 -14.57
N GLY A 181 5.56 -6.38 -14.80
CA GLY A 181 7.00 -6.66 -14.72
C GLY A 181 7.46 -6.73 -13.27
N SER A 182 8.50 -7.50 -12.97
CA SER A 182 8.88 -7.76 -11.59
C SER A 182 9.47 -6.53 -10.90
N ASN A 183 9.00 -6.23 -9.69
CA ASN A 183 9.45 -5.07 -8.91
C ASN A 183 10.77 -5.32 -8.20
N PHE A 184 11.46 -4.24 -7.85
CA PHE A 184 12.64 -4.28 -7.01
C PHE A 184 12.25 -4.28 -5.53
N TYR A 185 12.80 -5.23 -4.79
CA TYR A 185 12.74 -5.34 -3.34
C TYR A 185 14.13 -5.66 -2.81
N ASP A 186 14.54 -5.05 -1.71
CA ASP A 186 15.88 -5.19 -1.14
C ASP A 186 17.04 -4.98 -2.14
N GLY A 187 16.82 -4.13 -3.16
CA GLY A 187 17.79 -3.80 -4.21
C GLY A 187 17.87 -4.80 -5.38
N TYR A 188 16.99 -5.80 -5.43
CA TYR A 188 16.94 -6.80 -6.48
C TYR A 188 15.54 -7.03 -7.04
N ALA A 189 15.45 -7.45 -8.28
CA ALA A 189 14.23 -7.99 -8.89
C ALA A 189 14.46 -9.45 -9.29
N VAL A 190 13.43 -10.30 -9.15
CA VAL A 190 13.44 -11.68 -9.64
C VAL A 190 12.84 -11.67 -11.04
N VAL A 191 13.67 -11.88 -12.08
CA VAL A 191 13.25 -11.78 -13.48
C VAL A 191 13.32 -13.14 -14.17
N THR A 192 12.43 -13.37 -15.15
CA THR A 192 12.25 -14.68 -15.77
C THR A 192 12.37 -14.66 -17.29
N PHE A 193 12.66 -15.82 -17.88
CA PHE A 193 12.61 -16.10 -19.31
C PHE A 193 11.77 -17.34 -19.55
N TRP A 194 10.94 -17.31 -20.60
CA TRP A 194 9.98 -18.37 -20.88
C TRP A 194 10.27 -19.11 -22.18
N ASP A 195 9.74 -20.32 -22.30
CA ASP A 195 9.60 -21.01 -23.58
C ASP A 195 8.31 -20.61 -24.34
N ASP A 196 8.10 -21.21 -25.51
CA ASP A 196 6.94 -20.93 -26.37
C ASP A 196 5.60 -21.37 -25.73
N ASP A 197 5.65 -22.25 -24.72
CA ASP A 197 4.50 -22.74 -23.97
C ASP A 197 4.27 -21.94 -22.67
N TYR A 198 4.97 -20.80 -22.51
CA TYR A 198 4.91 -19.88 -21.37
C TYR A 198 5.41 -20.49 -20.04
N ASN A 199 6.24 -21.53 -20.10
CA ASN A 199 6.88 -22.06 -18.89
C ASN A 199 8.16 -21.29 -18.57
N ILE A 200 8.39 -21.00 -17.30
CA ILE A 200 9.66 -20.42 -16.83
C ILE A 200 10.79 -21.43 -17.06
N VAL A 201 11.72 -21.08 -17.95
CA VAL A 201 12.91 -21.90 -18.25
C VAL A 201 14.17 -21.37 -17.57
N GLN A 202 14.17 -20.10 -17.18
CA GLN A 202 15.28 -19.49 -16.46
C GLN A 202 14.80 -18.35 -15.56
N THR A 203 15.36 -18.29 -14.36
CA THR A 203 15.19 -17.21 -13.40
C THR A 203 16.54 -16.59 -13.07
N LEU A 204 16.60 -15.26 -12.99
CA LEU A 204 17.76 -14.50 -12.59
C LEU A 204 17.38 -13.52 -11.46
N LEU A 205 18.33 -13.24 -10.58
CA LEU A 205 18.30 -12.00 -9.81
C LEU A 205 18.90 -10.88 -10.63
N LEU A 206 18.25 -9.73 -10.61
CA LEU A 206 18.67 -8.51 -11.29
C LEU A 206 18.92 -7.42 -10.24
N ASP A 207 20.11 -6.83 -10.23
CA ASP A 207 20.36 -5.64 -9.42
C ASP A 207 20.01 -4.35 -10.18
N GLU A 208 19.93 -3.22 -9.46
CA GLU A 208 19.54 -1.93 -10.04
C GLU A 208 20.52 -1.39 -11.10
N THR A 209 21.73 -1.96 -11.20
CA THR A 209 22.69 -1.60 -12.26
C THR A 209 22.42 -2.34 -13.58
N GLY A 210 21.49 -3.30 -13.57
CA GLY A 210 21.21 -4.19 -14.68
C GLY A 210 22.10 -5.44 -14.71
N LYS A 211 22.85 -5.72 -13.64
CA LYS A 211 23.68 -6.92 -13.55
C LYS A 211 22.84 -8.10 -13.09
N GLU A 212 23.05 -9.22 -13.78
CA GLU A 212 22.27 -10.44 -13.65
C GLU A 212 23.05 -11.53 -12.92
N TYR A 213 22.37 -12.23 -12.02
CA TYR A 213 22.90 -13.33 -11.23
C TYR A 213 22.02 -14.56 -11.44
N PRO A 214 22.53 -15.61 -12.10
CA PRO A 214 21.74 -16.83 -12.32
C PRO A 214 21.56 -17.61 -11.02
N LEU A 215 20.40 -18.25 -10.90
CA LEU A 215 20.14 -19.23 -9.84
C LEU A 215 20.82 -20.59 -10.16
N PRO A 216 20.94 -21.49 -9.16
CA PRO A 216 21.46 -22.84 -9.38
C PRO A 216 20.64 -23.62 -10.42
N GLU A 217 21.29 -24.57 -11.10
CA GLU A 217 20.65 -25.39 -12.14
C GLU A 217 19.44 -26.16 -11.59
N GLY A 218 18.29 -26.03 -12.27
CA GLY A 218 17.06 -26.71 -11.89
C GLY A 218 16.23 -26.01 -10.81
N ILE A 219 16.64 -24.80 -10.41
CA ILE A 219 15.92 -23.91 -9.49
C ILE A 219 15.41 -22.70 -10.26
N ASN A 220 14.12 -22.39 -10.12
CA ASN A 220 13.49 -21.22 -10.75
C ASN A 220 12.53 -20.54 -9.77
N ALA A 221 12.09 -19.32 -10.08
CA ALA A 221 10.92 -18.74 -9.45
C ALA A 221 9.67 -19.57 -9.79
N ALA A 222 8.73 -19.65 -8.85
CA ALA A 222 7.46 -20.33 -9.09
C ALA A 222 6.57 -19.55 -10.07
N ASN A 223 6.56 -18.22 -9.94
CA ASN A 223 5.77 -17.30 -10.74
C ASN A 223 6.65 -16.12 -11.20
N CYS A 224 6.22 -15.38 -12.22
CA CYS A 224 6.73 -14.04 -12.44
C CYS A 224 6.26 -13.09 -11.33
N ASP A 225 7.04 -12.06 -11.03
CA ASP A 225 6.76 -11.05 -9.98
C ASP A 225 6.96 -11.52 -8.54
N THR A 226 7.83 -12.51 -8.33
CA THR A 226 8.25 -12.94 -6.99
C THR A 226 8.79 -11.76 -6.17
N VAL A 227 8.19 -11.56 -4.99
CA VAL A 227 8.62 -10.55 -4.02
C VAL A 227 9.83 -11.07 -3.25
N ILE A 228 10.80 -10.20 -2.99
CA ILE A 228 11.88 -10.47 -2.05
C ILE A 228 11.51 -9.81 -0.74
N SER A 229 11.42 -10.60 0.33
CA SER A 229 11.13 -10.09 1.65
C SER A 229 12.17 -10.56 2.67
N GLY A 230 12.72 -9.62 3.42
CA GLY A 230 13.82 -9.88 4.35
C GLY A 230 15.00 -10.57 3.68
N GLY A 231 15.32 -10.22 2.43
CA GLY A 231 16.40 -10.80 1.62
C GLY A 231 16.20 -12.23 1.14
N LEU A 232 14.99 -12.79 1.28
CA LEU A 232 14.63 -14.13 0.79
C LEU A 232 13.49 -14.06 -0.23
N PHE A 233 13.48 -14.99 -1.17
CA PHE A 233 12.39 -15.17 -2.12
C PHE A 233 12.18 -16.63 -2.47
N GLU A 234 10.97 -16.93 -2.90
CA GLU A 234 10.50 -18.28 -3.15
C GLU A 234 11.08 -18.84 -4.45
N VAL A 235 11.43 -20.11 -4.41
CA VAL A 235 11.89 -20.85 -5.59
C VAL A 235 11.28 -22.24 -5.61
N VAL A 236 11.18 -22.80 -6.81
CA VAL A 236 10.66 -24.13 -7.08
C VAL A 236 11.72 -24.98 -7.79
N ASP A 237 11.79 -26.26 -7.43
CA ASP A 237 12.62 -27.24 -8.12
C ASP A 237 11.89 -27.91 -9.30
N LYS A 238 12.61 -28.75 -10.04
CA LYS A 238 12.04 -29.55 -11.14
C LYS A 238 10.94 -30.53 -10.73
N ASN A 239 10.76 -30.81 -9.44
CA ASN A 239 9.71 -31.69 -8.93
C ASN A 239 8.47 -30.90 -8.46
N GLY A 240 8.50 -29.57 -8.53
CA GLY A 240 7.43 -28.71 -8.08
C GLY A 240 7.43 -28.44 -6.57
N LEU A 241 8.52 -28.75 -5.86
CA LEU A 241 8.65 -28.43 -4.44
C LEU A 241 9.23 -27.03 -4.26
N TYR A 242 8.74 -26.34 -3.23
CA TYR A 242 9.10 -24.97 -2.91
C TYR A 242 10.18 -24.91 -1.84
N GLY A 243 11.08 -23.95 -1.99
CA GLY A 243 12.14 -23.57 -1.07
C GLY A 243 12.43 -22.08 -1.20
N TYR A 244 13.59 -21.62 -0.70
CA TYR A 244 13.93 -20.20 -0.70
C TYR A 244 15.39 -19.96 -1.09
N CYS A 245 15.59 -18.91 -1.90
CA CYS A 245 16.89 -18.35 -2.20
C CYS A 245 17.10 -17.02 -1.49
N ASN A 246 18.36 -16.68 -1.23
CA ASN A 246 18.76 -15.34 -0.78
C ASN A 246 19.10 -14.42 -1.96
N THR A 247 19.29 -13.12 -1.71
CA THR A 247 19.69 -12.13 -2.72
C THR A 247 21.09 -12.30 -3.30
N SER A 248 21.87 -13.28 -2.83
CA SER A 248 23.12 -13.72 -3.47
C SER A 248 22.91 -14.86 -4.49
N GLY A 249 21.66 -15.32 -4.66
CA GLY A 249 21.31 -16.44 -5.54
C GLY A 249 21.58 -17.81 -4.93
N GLU A 250 21.80 -17.90 -3.61
CA GLU A 250 22.06 -19.16 -2.92
C GLU A 250 20.74 -19.73 -2.37
N VAL A 251 20.51 -21.03 -2.59
CA VAL A 251 19.41 -21.76 -1.94
C VAL A 251 19.74 -21.88 -0.45
N VAL A 252 18.97 -21.19 0.39
CA VAL A 252 19.14 -21.22 1.85
C VAL A 252 18.19 -22.19 2.54
N ILE A 253 17.06 -22.47 1.89
CA ILE A 253 16.09 -23.48 2.32
C ILE A 253 15.82 -24.34 1.10
N GLU A 254 16.28 -25.59 1.17
CA GLU A 254 16.12 -26.54 0.07
C GLU A 254 14.64 -26.77 -0.25
N PRO A 255 14.27 -26.89 -1.53
CA PRO A 255 12.93 -27.28 -1.98
C PRO A 255 12.40 -28.52 -1.27
N GLN A 256 11.40 -28.33 -0.41
CA GLN A 256 10.84 -29.40 0.42
C GLN A 256 9.36 -29.17 0.78
N PHE A 257 8.80 -28.00 0.47
CA PHE A 257 7.41 -27.64 0.76
C PHE A 257 6.53 -27.85 -0.47
N ALA A 258 5.24 -28.11 -0.26
CA ALA A 258 4.27 -28.18 -1.36
C ALA A 258 3.93 -26.79 -1.89
N TYR A 259 3.97 -25.78 -1.01
CA TYR A 259 3.76 -24.37 -1.32
C TYR A 259 4.38 -23.50 -0.23
N THR A 260 4.70 -22.26 -0.54
CA THR A 260 5.29 -21.26 0.37
C THR A 260 4.56 -19.93 0.25
N PHE A 261 4.79 -19.04 1.21
CA PHE A 261 4.46 -17.62 1.12
C PHE A 261 5.70 -16.78 1.41
N GLU A 262 5.63 -15.47 1.19
CA GLU A 262 6.74 -14.57 1.52
C GLU A 262 7.09 -14.59 3.01
N PHE A 263 8.36 -14.30 3.30
CA PHE A 263 8.78 -14.09 4.69
C PHE A 263 8.25 -12.77 5.25
N GLU A 264 7.64 -12.78 6.43
CA GLU A 264 7.26 -11.61 7.22
C GLU A 264 7.76 -11.82 8.65
N ASP A 265 8.38 -10.80 9.26
CA ASP A 265 8.96 -10.88 10.62
C ASP A 265 9.94 -12.04 10.86
N GLY A 266 10.56 -12.54 9.79
CA GLY A 266 11.49 -13.68 9.86
C GLY A 266 10.81 -15.06 9.89
N TYR A 267 9.52 -15.12 9.59
CA TYR A 267 8.74 -16.34 9.45
C TYR A 267 8.05 -16.40 8.10
N ALA A 268 7.71 -17.60 7.64
CA ALA A 268 6.89 -17.76 6.43
C ALA A 268 5.87 -18.87 6.63
N GLU A 269 4.69 -18.68 6.05
CA GLU A 269 3.70 -19.75 5.95
C GLU A 269 4.12 -20.76 4.88
N VAL A 270 3.83 -22.03 5.12
CA VAL A 270 4.10 -23.12 4.16
C VAL A 270 2.99 -24.15 4.15
N GLU A 271 2.75 -24.73 2.99
CA GLU A 271 2.05 -26.01 2.85
C GLU A 271 3.07 -27.15 2.86
N LEU A 272 2.85 -28.13 3.73
CA LEU A 272 3.67 -29.33 3.83
C LEU A 272 3.17 -30.40 2.86
N THR A 273 4.04 -31.31 2.45
CA THR A 273 3.71 -32.37 1.49
C THR A 273 2.67 -33.38 2.00
N ASP A 274 2.35 -33.36 3.29
CA ASP A 274 1.28 -34.17 3.90
C ASP A 274 -0.10 -33.48 3.85
N GLY A 275 -0.19 -32.28 3.25
CA GLY A 275 -1.41 -31.48 3.13
C GLY A 275 -1.75 -30.67 4.38
N THR A 276 -0.88 -30.64 5.38
CA THR A 276 -0.99 -29.71 6.52
C THR A 276 -0.27 -28.40 6.23
N CYS A 277 -0.61 -27.35 6.97
CA CYS A 277 0.04 -26.06 6.86
C CYS A 277 0.93 -25.83 8.08
N GLY A 278 1.85 -24.88 7.96
CA GLY A 278 2.72 -24.53 9.08
C GLY A 278 3.42 -23.20 8.88
N VAL A 279 4.20 -22.87 9.89
CA VAL A 279 5.07 -21.71 9.91
C VAL A 279 6.50 -22.20 9.98
N ILE A 280 7.39 -21.63 9.18
CA ILE A 280 8.82 -21.90 9.25
C ILE A 280 9.60 -20.68 9.72
N ASP A 281 10.75 -20.92 10.36
CA ASP A 281 11.76 -19.90 10.57
C ASP A 281 12.67 -19.70 9.33
N ARG A 282 13.57 -18.72 9.37
CA ARG A 282 14.53 -18.42 8.28
C ARG A 282 15.52 -19.53 7.95
N THR A 283 15.55 -20.61 8.74
CA THR A 283 16.38 -21.80 8.47
C THR A 283 15.56 -22.95 7.89
N GLY A 284 14.25 -22.78 7.73
CA GLY A 284 13.33 -23.80 7.23
C GLY A 284 12.77 -24.73 8.31
N ASN A 285 13.02 -24.47 9.60
CA ASN A 285 12.44 -25.30 10.66
C ASN A 285 10.97 -24.97 10.82
N VAL A 286 10.12 -25.98 10.82
CA VAL A 286 8.70 -25.82 11.11
C VAL A 286 8.50 -25.54 12.60
N VAL A 287 8.10 -24.31 12.94
CA VAL A 287 7.84 -23.87 14.33
C VAL A 287 6.39 -24.07 14.75
N MET A 288 5.47 -24.17 13.79
CA MET A 288 4.05 -24.39 14.03
C MET A 288 3.45 -25.26 12.92
N ARG A 289 2.49 -26.13 13.26
CA ARG A 289 1.69 -26.90 12.30
C ARG A 289 0.21 -26.80 12.62
N THR A 290 -0.61 -26.73 11.58
CA THR A 290 -2.08 -26.66 11.67
C THR A 290 -2.73 -27.32 10.45
N THR A 291 -4.00 -27.71 10.59
CA THR A 291 -4.84 -28.14 9.45
C THR A 291 -5.76 -27.02 8.94
N ASP A 292 -5.69 -25.83 9.54
CA ASP A 292 -6.49 -24.66 9.16
C ASP A 292 -5.57 -23.52 8.71
N THR A 293 -5.65 -23.20 7.42
CA THR A 293 -4.80 -22.21 6.74
C THR A 293 -5.02 -20.78 7.23
N HIS A 294 -6.21 -20.45 7.75
CA HIS A 294 -6.54 -19.08 8.15
C HIS A 294 -5.76 -18.55 9.37
N TYR A 295 -4.96 -19.42 9.99
CA TYR A 295 -4.36 -19.25 11.31
C TYR A 295 -2.84 -19.45 11.28
N ALA A 296 -2.26 -19.68 10.10
CA ALA A 296 -0.82 -19.85 9.95
C ALA A 296 -0.06 -18.50 9.91
N HIS A 297 -0.75 -17.37 9.72
CA HIS A 297 -0.13 -16.06 9.62
C HIS A 297 0.61 -15.65 10.90
N VAL A 298 1.87 -15.24 10.72
CA VAL A 298 2.70 -14.67 11.78
C VAL A 298 2.83 -13.17 11.58
N ARG A 299 2.56 -12.40 12.63
CA ARG A 299 2.87 -10.97 12.67
C ARG A 299 3.29 -10.57 14.07
N HIS A 300 4.29 -9.70 14.16
CA HIS A 300 5.00 -9.30 15.36
C HIS A 300 5.39 -10.49 16.25
N GLY A 301 5.89 -11.56 15.64
CA GLY A 301 6.34 -12.77 16.32
C GLY A 301 5.22 -13.59 17.00
N CYS A 302 3.97 -13.40 16.60
CA CYS A 302 2.82 -14.10 17.15
C CYS A 302 1.99 -14.78 16.06
N TYR A 303 1.31 -15.88 16.41
CA TYR A 303 0.28 -16.51 15.59
C TYR A 303 -0.93 -16.89 16.46
N VAL A 304 -2.09 -17.06 15.82
CA VAL A 304 -3.35 -17.37 16.50
C VAL A 304 -3.84 -18.73 16.05
N LEU A 305 -4.28 -19.60 16.96
CA LEU A 305 -4.93 -20.87 16.61
C LEU A 305 -6.34 -20.98 17.21
N PRO A 306 -7.30 -21.62 16.51
CA PRO A 306 -8.57 -22.00 17.10
C PRO A 306 -8.35 -23.13 18.12
N THR A 307 -8.85 -22.94 19.34
CA THR A 307 -8.71 -23.91 20.44
C THR A 307 -10.04 -24.49 20.92
N GLY A 308 -11.15 -24.03 20.33
CA GLY A 308 -12.50 -24.53 20.58
C GLY A 308 -13.55 -23.75 19.79
N GLU A 309 -14.81 -24.08 20.00
CA GLU A 309 -15.93 -23.29 19.46
C GLU A 309 -15.88 -21.88 20.07
N HIS A 310 -15.75 -20.87 19.21
CA HIS A 310 -15.60 -19.46 19.58
C HIS A 310 -14.44 -19.17 20.56
N SER A 311 -13.35 -19.92 20.43
CA SER A 311 -12.16 -19.77 21.25
C SER A 311 -10.89 -19.77 20.41
N PHE A 312 -10.05 -18.76 20.63
CA PHE A 312 -8.81 -18.53 19.92
C PHE A 312 -7.68 -18.30 20.92
N THR A 313 -6.53 -18.91 20.68
CA THR A 313 -5.36 -18.76 21.53
C THR A 313 -4.24 -18.11 20.75
N MET A 314 -3.66 -17.08 21.32
CA MET A 314 -2.47 -16.41 20.82
C MET A 314 -1.22 -17.14 21.34
N TYR A 315 -0.29 -17.41 20.44
CA TYR A 315 0.99 -18.01 20.76
C TYR A 315 2.12 -17.12 20.28
N SER A 316 3.26 -17.15 20.97
CA SER A 316 4.51 -16.69 20.39
C SER A 316 5.02 -17.72 19.38
N VAL A 317 5.85 -17.27 18.45
CA VAL A 317 6.62 -18.13 17.53
C VAL A 317 7.56 -19.12 18.23
N ALA A 318 7.82 -18.96 19.54
CA ALA A 318 8.53 -19.95 20.36
C ALA A 318 7.62 -21.09 20.85
N GLY A 319 6.31 -21.04 20.54
CA GLY A 319 5.30 -21.99 20.97
C GLY A 319 4.75 -21.73 22.37
N GLU A 320 5.02 -20.56 22.95
CA GLU A 320 4.48 -20.19 24.27
C GLU A 320 3.06 -19.66 24.12
N GLU A 321 2.11 -20.20 24.88
CA GLU A 321 0.77 -19.64 24.99
C GLU A 321 0.84 -18.27 25.67
N LEU A 322 0.32 -17.24 25.01
CA LEU A 322 0.27 -15.87 25.54
C LEU A 322 -1.05 -15.62 26.25
N PHE A 323 -2.17 -15.81 25.55
CA PHE A 323 -3.52 -15.77 26.14
C PHE A 323 -4.53 -16.51 25.28
N THR A 324 -5.63 -16.93 25.90
CA THR A 324 -6.81 -17.47 25.22
C THR A 324 -7.95 -16.45 25.30
N LEU A 325 -8.50 -16.05 24.15
CA LEU A 325 -9.74 -15.29 24.04
C LEU A 325 -10.90 -16.24 23.77
N GLN A 326 -11.90 -16.21 24.64
CA GLN A 326 -13.12 -17.01 24.49
C GLN A 326 -14.35 -16.14 24.81
N GLY A 327 -15.40 -16.29 24.02
CA GLY A 327 -16.66 -15.57 24.20
C GLY A 327 -17.73 -16.02 23.21
N GLU A 328 -18.96 -15.57 23.40
CA GLU A 328 -20.05 -15.92 22.50
C GLU A 328 -19.86 -15.32 21.11
N ASN A 329 -20.03 -16.14 20.07
CA ASN A 329 -19.96 -15.75 18.66
C ASN A 329 -18.64 -15.10 18.22
N ILE A 330 -17.53 -15.25 18.96
CA ILE A 330 -16.22 -14.86 18.43
C ILE A 330 -15.90 -15.78 17.26
N VAL A 331 -15.58 -15.20 16.11
CA VAL A 331 -15.27 -15.97 14.89
C VAL A 331 -13.85 -15.76 14.41
N ARG A 332 -13.16 -14.75 14.94
CA ARG A 332 -11.76 -14.47 14.59
C ARG A 332 -11.05 -13.61 15.64
N LEU A 333 -9.76 -13.84 15.79
CA LEU A 333 -8.79 -13.02 16.50
C LEU A 333 -7.60 -12.82 15.56
N TRP A 334 -7.18 -11.57 15.33
CA TRP A 334 -6.01 -11.24 14.54
C TRP A 334 -4.76 -11.24 15.40
N THR A 335 -3.60 -11.41 14.77
CA THR A 335 -2.29 -11.13 15.36
C THR A 335 -2.20 -9.65 15.80
N PRO A 336 -1.31 -9.31 16.74
CA PRO A 336 -1.20 -7.94 17.23
C PRO A 336 -0.72 -6.97 16.16
N GLU A 337 -1.13 -5.72 16.29
CA GLU A 337 -0.51 -4.56 15.64
C GLU A 337 0.77 -4.13 16.37
N GLU A 338 1.50 -3.14 15.83
CA GLU A 338 2.74 -2.61 16.43
C GLU A 338 2.55 -2.14 17.88
N ASN A 339 1.37 -1.61 18.21
CA ASN A 339 1.03 -1.17 19.57
C ASN A 339 0.61 -2.31 20.52
N GLY A 340 0.61 -3.56 20.05
CA GLY A 340 0.23 -4.74 20.83
C GLY A 340 -1.28 -4.94 21.00
N LEU A 341 -2.11 -4.19 20.27
CA LEU A 341 -3.54 -4.44 20.24
C LEU A 341 -3.89 -5.47 19.16
N CYS A 342 -4.79 -6.38 19.50
CA CYS A 342 -5.31 -7.37 18.58
C CYS A 342 -6.78 -7.06 18.33
N MET A 343 -7.19 -7.07 17.06
CA MET A 343 -8.60 -7.04 16.72
C MET A 343 -9.22 -8.42 16.95
N TYR A 344 -10.43 -8.45 17.50
CA TYR A 344 -11.27 -9.65 17.49
C TYR A 344 -12.63 -9.34 16.86
N VAL A 345 -13.24 -10.33 16.21
CA VAL A 345 -14.52 -10.18 15.53
C VAL A 345 -15.55 -11.16 16.08
N VAL A 346 -16.74 -10.62 16.31
CA VAL A 346 -17.94 -11.38 16.65
C VAL A 346 -18.95 -11.35 15.51
N GLU A 347 -19.68 -12.45 15.34
CA GLU A 347 -20.83 -12.50 14.44
C GLU A 347 -22.14 -12.23 15.20
N LYS A 348 -22.93 -11.28 14.67
CA LYS A 348 -24.24 -10.90 15.20
C LYS A 348 -25.26 -10.97 14.06
N GLY A 349 -25.84 -12.16 13.86
CA GLY A 349 -26.71 -12.43 12.71
C GLY A 349 -25.92 -12.50 11.41
N ARG A 350 -26.22 -11.64 10.43
CA ARG A 350 -25.47 -11.57 9.15
C ARG A 350 -24.35 -10.51 9.16
N GLN A 351 -24.06 -9.93 10.32
CA GLN A 351 -23.23 -8.75 10.47
C GLN A 351 -22.05 -9.08 11.37
N ARG A 352 -20.87 -8.54 11.05
CA ARG A 352 -19.65 -8.68 11.85
C ARG A 352 -19.41 -7.42 12.65
N ARG A 353 -18.96 -7.57 13.90
CA ARG A 353 -18.55 -6.45 14.76
C ARG A 353 -17.13 -6.69 15.24
N CYS A 354 -16.34 -5.64 15.31
CA CYS A 354 -14.96 -5.67 15.77
C CYS A 354 -14.81 -5.01 17.13
N GLY A 355 -13.89 -5.56 17.92
CA GLY A 355 -13.42 -5.02 19.20
C GLY A 355 -11.91 -5.24 19.31
N TRP A 356 -11.33 -4.78 20.41
CA TRP A 356 -9.89 -4.86 20.65
C TRP A 356 -9.58 -5.50 22.00
N VAL A 357 -8.53 -6.31 21.98
CA VAL A 357 -7.95 -7.00 23.14
C VAL A 357 -6.45 -6.68 23.19
N ASN A 358 -5.89 -6.53 24.39
CA ASN A 358 -4.45 -6.35 24.55
C ASN A 358 -3.70 -7.69 24.63
N MET A 359 -2.36 -7.65 24.67
CA MET A 359 -1.52 -8.86 24.81
C MET A 359 -1.65 -9.60 26.15
N GLN A 360 -2.43 -9.09 27.11
CA GLN A 360 -2.79 -9.81 28.34
C GLN A 360 -4.13 -10.55 28.22
N GLY A 361 -4.81 -10.45 27.07
CA GLY A 361 -6.13 -11.01 26.85
C GLY A 361 -7.28 -10.17 27.43
N GLU A 362 -7.01 -8.94 27.85
CA GLU A 362 -8.02 -8.04 28.41
C GLU A 362 -8.75 -7.30 27.27
N ILE A 363 -10.08 -7.39 27.24
CA ILE A 363 -10.90 -6.66 26.27
C ILE A 363 -10.88 -5.18 26.67
N ILE A 364 -10.22 -4.36 25.84
CA ILE A 364 -10.16 -2.91 26.03
C ILE A 364 -11.30 -2.20 25.29
N SER A 365 -11.83 -2.80 24.23
CA SER A 365 -13.01 -2.33 23.53
C SER A 365 -13.88 -3.51 23.10
N GLU A 366 -15.13 -3.51 23.54
CA GLU A 366 -16.11 -4.51 23.14
C GLU A 366 -16.35 -4.54 21.63
N ALA A 367 -16.69 -5.72 21.10
CA ALA A 367 -16.96 -5.93 19.69
C ALA A 367 -18.32 -5.37 19.27
N LYS A 368 -18.39 -4.05 19.10
CA LYS A 368 -19.58 -3.32 18.67
C LYS A 368 -19.36 -2.44 17.45
N TRP A 369 -18.12 -2.33 16.99
CA TRP A 369 -17.77 -1.43 15.90
C TRP A 369 -17.86 -2.13 14.56
N THR A 370 -17.98 -1.34 13.52
CA THR A 370 -17.78 -1.79 12.14
C THR A 370 -16.68 -0.95 11.51
N PHE A 371 -16.01 -1.55 10.54
CA PHE A 371 -15.18 -0.80 9.61
C PHE A 371 -16.07 -0.27 8.50
N PRO A 372 -15.79 0.92 7.97
CA PRO A 372 -16.46 1.32 6.75
C PRO A 372 -16.03 0.33 5.66
N GLU A 373 -16.97 -0.16 4.86
CA GLU A 373 -16.72 -1.18 3.81
C GLU A 373 -15.63 -0.77 2.81
N TYR A 374 -15.26 0.52 2.81
CA TYR A 374 -14.28 1.15 1.92
C TYR A 374 -12.90 1.39 2.56
N ASP A 375 -12.69 1.08 3.84
CA ASP A 375 -11.42 1.22 4.58
C ASP A 375 -11.21 -0.07 5.39
N GLN A 376 -10.68 -1.12 4.75
CA GLN A 376 -10.01 -2.19 5.49
C GLN A 376 -8.56 -1.73 5.62
N PRO A 377 -8.18 -1.04 6.70
CA PRO A 377 -6.82 -0.54 6.79
C PRO A 377 -5.88 -1.72 6.98
N ASP A 378 -4.77 -1.71 6.25
CA ASP A 378 -3.68 -2.68 6.45
C ASP A 378 -2.99 -2.46 7.82
N VAL A 379 -3.14 -1.25 8.39
CA VAL A 379 -2.60 -0.85 9.70
C VAL A 379 -3.70 -0.22 10.55
N TYR A 380 -3.94 -0.78 11.74
CA TYR A 380 -4.85 -0.17 12.71
C TYR A 380 -4.09 0.77 13.66
N PHE A 381 -4.75 1.84 14.10
CA PHE A 381 -4.16 2.93 14.91
C PHE A 381 -2.92 3.61 14.29
N PRO A 382 -2.90 3.98 12.99
CA PRO A 382 -1.72 4.58 12.34
C PRO A 382 -1.28 5.92 12.97
N SER A 383 -2.13 6.54 13.78
CA SER A 383 -1.86 7.80 14.48
C SER A 383 -2.12 7.73 15.99
N GLY A 384 -2.22 6.50 16.55
CA GLY A 384 -2.73 6.25 17.90
C GLY A 384 -4.25 6.38 18.03
N LEU A 385 -4.94 6.71 16.92
CA LEU A 385 -6.40 6.77 16.81
C LEU A 385 -6.89 5.87 15.68
N GLN A 386 -8.02 5.20 15.92
CA GLN A 386 -8.68 4.31 14.97
C GLN A 386 -10.09 4.81 14.66
N ALA A 387 -10.39 5.05 13.38
CA ALA A 387 -11.75 5.35 12.95
C ALA A 387 -12.68 4.15 13.24
N VAL A 388 -13.86 4.44 13.81
CA VAL A 388 -14.89 3.44 14.17
C VAL A 388 -16.29 3.92 13.80
N TYR A 389 -17.14 2.97 13.44
CA TYR A 389 -18.52 3.22 13.01
C TYR A 389 -19.50 2.40 13.86
N ASP A 390 -20.50 3.07 14.42
CA ASP A 390 -21.60 2.44 15.16
C ASP A 390 -22.83 2.29 14.27
N THR A 391 -22.90 1.18 13.52
CA THR A 391 -24.01 0.94 12.58
C THR A 391 -25.33 0.54 13.25
N ASP A 392 -25.28 0.04 14.49
CA ASP A 392 -26.46 -0.48 15.20
C ASP A 392 -27.17 0.63 15.99
N GLY A 393 -26.41 1.54 16.57
CA GLY A 393 -26.93 2.62 17.41
C GLY A 393 -27.06 3.93 16.66
N THR A 394 -26.06 4.77 16.81
CA THR A 394 -26.05 6.17 16.36
C THR A 394 -26.00 6.31 14.84
N LYS A 395 -25.45 5.31 14.11
CA LYS A 395 -25.08 5.41 12.69
C LYS A 395 -24.09 6.54 12.42
N LEU A 396 -23.31 6.88 13.44
CA LEU A 396 -22.27 7.88 13.40
C LEU A 396 -20.92 7.23 13.61
N SER A 397 -19.91 8.02 13.31
CA SER A 397 -18.51 7.63 13.31
C SER A 397 -17.73 8.54 14.24
N GLY A 398 -16.64 8.01 14.79
CA GLY A 398 -15.74 8.70 15.69
C GLY A 398 -14.39 7.99 15.71
N TYR A 399 -13.60 8.24 16.75
CA TYR A 399 -12.26 7.66 16.86
C TYR A 399 -12.00 7.08 18.24
N LEU A 400 -11.49 5.86 18.24
CA LEU A 400 -11.03 5.12 19.41
C LEU A 400 -9.54 5.41 19.63
N ASN A 401 -9.10 5.55 20.88
CA ASN A 401 -7.68 5.49 21.22
C ASN A 401 -7.24 4.07 21.59
N GLU A 402 -5.95 3.89 21.83
CA GLU A 402 -5.36 2.60 22.17
C GLU A 402 -5.80 2.03 23.53
N SER A 403 -6.44 2.83 24.39
CA SER A 403 -7.05 2.33 25.62
C SER A 403 -8.49 1.86 25.41
N GLY A 404 -9.02 1.91 24.19
CA GLY A 404 -10.39 1.49 23.87
C GLY A 404 -11.46 2.53 24.21
N GLU A 405 -11.07 3.78 24.44
CA GLU A 405 -11.98 4.89 24.73
C GLU A 405 -12.24 5.73 23.48
N LEU A 406 -13.45 6.29 23.36
CA LEU A 406 -13.76 7.25 22.30
C LEU A 406 -13.05 8.58 22.58
N ALA A 407 -11.83 8.74 22.04
CA ALA A 407 -11.09 10.00 22.11
C ALA A 407 -11.80 11.12 21.34
N ILE A 408 -12.45 10.76 20.22
CA ILE A 408 -13.32 11.66 19.47
C ILE A 408 -14.71 11.02 19.42
N PRO A 409 -15.76 11.68 19.97
CA PRO A 409 -17.11 11.13 20.06
C PRO A 409 -17.74 10.78 18.71
N LEU A 410 -18.76 9.91 18.74
CA LEU A 410 -19.58 9.58 17.58
C LEU A 410 -20.45 10.77 17.17
N GLN A 411 -19.97 11.56 16.22
CA GLN A 411 -20.63 12.79 15.77
C GLN A 411 -20.57 13.01 14.26
N PHE A 412 -19.83 12.18 13.52
CA PHE A 412 -19.62 12.33 12.08
C PHE A 412 -20.42 11.32 11.28
N SER A 413 -20.99 11.75 10.17
CA SER A 413 -21.67 10.87 9.21
C SER A 413 -20.69 9.97 8.45
N PHE A 414 -19.45 10.43 8.26
CA PHE A 414 -18.32 9.60 7.84
C PHE A 414 -17.01 10.23 8.32
N VAL A 415 -15.96 9.40 8.40
CA VAL A 415 -14.60 9.78 8.77
C VAL A 415 -13.61 9.06 7.84
N THR A 416 -12.36 9.51 7.81
CA THR A 416 -11.21 8.74 7.29
C THR A 416 -10.27 8.41 8.44
N GLN A 417 -9.23 7.60 8.23
CA GLN A 417 -8.09 7.64 9.14
C GLN A 417 -7.43 9.04 9.12
N PHE A 418 -6.64 9.32 10.15
CA PHE A 418 -5.74 10.48 10.14
C PHE A 418 -4.61 10.24 9.14
N TYR A 419 -4.44 11.15 8.19
CA TYR A 419 -3.29 11.20 7.28
C TYR A 419 -2.43 12.40 7.67
N GLY A 420 -1.22 12.15 8.16
CA GLY A 420 -0.47 13.18 8.87
C GLY A 420 -1.21 13.59 10.15
N LYS A 421 -1.54 14.87 10.30
CA LYS A 421 -2.20 15.39 11.51
C LYS A 421 -3.71 15.58 11.42
N LEU A 422 -4.28 15.47 10.21
CA LEU A 422 -5.69 15.75 9.96
C LEU A 422 -6.42 14.51 9.43
N ALA A 423 -7.71 14.43 9.73
CA ALA A 423 -8.62 13.47 9.14
C ALA A 423 -9.76 14.18 8.42
N TYR A 424 -10.19 13.63 7.27
CA TYR A 424 -11.31 14.16 6.51
C TYR A 424 -12.62 13.60 7.06
N VAL A 425 -13.59 14.47 7.32
CA VAL A 425 -14.84 14.11 7.98
C VAL A 425 -16.03 14.84 7.36
N GLY A 426 -17.22 14.26 7.54
CA GLY A 426 -18.47 14.89 7.13
C GLY A 426 -19.56 14.81 8.19
N VAL A 427 -20.39 15.85 8.26
CA VAL A 427 -21.59 15.92 9.12
C VAL A 427 -22.79 16.34 8.28
N VAL A 428 -23.73 15.42 8.08
CA VAL A 428 -25.01 15.70 7.44
C VAL A 428 -25.87 16.55 8.37
N GLN A 429 -26.35 17.68 7.86
CA GLN A 429 -27.18 18.65 8.59
C GLN A 429 -28.67 18.37 8.37
N ASP A 430 -29.51 18.93 9.24
CA ASP A 430 -30.98 18.76 9.19
C ASP A 430 -31.61 19.32 7.90
N ASP A 431 -30.99 20.30 7.26
CA ASP A 431 -31.45 20.90 6.01
C ASP A 431 -31.05 20.10 4.76
N GLY A 432 -30.37 18.97 4.94
CA GLY A 432 -29.90 18.08 3.88
C GLY A 432 -28.54 18.44 3.30
N THR A 433 -27.92 19.55 3.73
CA THR A 433 -26.54 19.88 3.38
C THR A 433 -25.56 19.01 4.18
N THR A 434 -24.31 18.93 3.73
CA THR A 434 -23.23 18.24 4.46
C THR A 434 -22.09 19.21 4.72
N GLN A 435 -21.70 19.33 5.99
CA GLN A 435 -20.47 20.02 6.36
C GLN A 435 -19.30 19.04 6.20
N TYR A 436 -18.41 19.34 5.26
CA TYR A 436 -17.18 18.61 5.00
C TYR A 436 -15.99 19.35 5.58
N GLY A 437 -14.88 18.64 5.82
CA GLY A 437 -13.62 19.28 6.13
C GLY A 437 -12.69 18.41 6.94
N TYR A 438 -11.77 19.08 7.63
CA TYR A 438 -10.68 18.44 8.35
C TYR A 438 -10.74 18.74 9.83
N ILE A 439 -10.50 17.70 10.63
CA ILE A 439 -10.32 17.80 12.08
C ILE A 439 -8.91 17.43 12.48
N ASN A 440 -8.44 17.99 13.58
CA ASN A 440 -7.21 17.55 14.26
C ASN A 440 -7.48 16.33 15.17
N GLN A 441 -6.42 15.78 15.77
CA GLN A 441 -6.51 14.62 16.66
C GLN A 441 -7.27 14.88 17.98
N GLN A 442 -7.60 16.14 18.27
CA GLN A 442 -8.48 16.52 19.39
C GLN A 442 -9.96 16.56 18.97
N GLY A 443 -10.26 16.33 17.70
CA GLY A 443 -11.62 16.41 17.14
C GLY A 443 -12.09 17.84 16.81
N GLU A 444 -11.17 18.81 16.81
CA GLU A 444 -11.48 20.21 16.51
C GLU A 444 -11.38 20.45 15.01
N TRP A 445 -12.35 21.19 14.45
CA TRP A 445 -12.33 21.62 13.05
C TRP A 445 -11.13 22.54 12.80
N VAL A 446 -10.31 22.16 11.82
CA VAL A 446 -9.20 22.95 11.30
C VAL A 446 -9.65 23.77 10.09
N TYR A 447 -10.42 23.14 9.21
CA TYR A 447 -11.05 23.79 8.06
C TYR A 447 -12.36 23.07 7.71
N SER A 448 -13.38 23.79 7.25
CA SER A 448 -14.63 23.18 6.80
C SER A 448 -15.35 24.00 5.75
N TRP A 449 -16.18 23.34 4.95
CA TRP A 449 -17.08 23.93 3.98
C TRP A 449 -18.41 23.15 3.98
N THR A 450 -19.44 23.69 3.35
CA THR A 450 -20.78 23.07 3.30
C THR A 450 -21.24 22.93 1.86
N GLU A 451 -21.80 21.77 1.51
CA GLU A 451 -22.40 21.50 0.19
C GLU A 451 -23.84 20.98 0.29
#